data_AF-A0A522VB78-F1
#
_entry.id   AF-A0A522VB78-F1
#
_cell.length_a   1.000
_cell.length_b   1.000
_cell.length_c   1.000
_cell.angle_alpha   90.00
_cell.angle_beta   90.00
_cell.angle_gamma   90.00
#
_symmetry.space_group_name_H-M   'P 1'
#
loop_
_entity.id
_entity.type
_entity.pdbx_description
1 polymer ?
#
loop_
_entity_poly.entity_id
_entity_poly.type
_entity_poly.pdbx_seq_one_letter_code
_entity_poly.pdbx_strand_id
1 'polypeptide(L)'
;QYSWGDHGLTLLGYVGLATPNFLFALVLMYFANVQFGLSIGGIMDPEYLGQSWSWAKFGSVLTHLWIPVIVIGTSGTAAMIRRLRANLLDELQKQYVVTARARGVPQLRLLMKYPMRMALNPFIADIGNLLPSVISGSAIVAVVLSLQTSGPMLLEALRSQDQYLAGSFLMFLSLLTVIGMFISDLLLAALDPRIRLTGGAAK
;
A
#
# COMPACT_ATOMS: atom_id res chain seq x y z
N GLN A 1 25.69 -14.67 -5.55
CA GLN A 1 25.18 -14.68 -4.17
C GLN A 1 26.35 -14.26 -3.29
N TYR A 2 26.20 -13.19 -2.52
CA TYR A 2 27.27 -12.48 -1.76
C TYR A 2 28.18 -11.56 -2.58
N SER A 3 27.59 -10.70 -3.40
CA SER A 3 28.30 -9.53 -3.97
C SER A 3 28.25 -8.36 -2.97
N TRP A 4 29.30 -7.53 -2.90
CA TRP A 4 29.28 -6.26 -2.16
C TRP A 4 28.09 -5.37 -2.57
N GLY A 5 27.65 -5.45 -3.83
CA GLY A 5 26.44 -4.78 -4.30
C GLY A 5 25.15 -5.35 -3.69
N ASP A 6 25.09 -6.66 -3.48
CA ASP A 6 23.97 -7.33 -2.79
C ASP A 6 23.87 -6.84 -1.33
N HIS A 7 25.01 -6.67 -0.65
CA HIS A 7 25.04 -6.14 0.72
C HIS A 7 24.65 -4.66 0.77
N GLY A 8 25.15 -3.82 -0.14
CA GLY A 8 24.76 -2.41 -0.23
C GLY A 8 23.26 -2.21 -0.50
N LEU A 9 22.69 -2.97 -1.44
CA LEU A 9 21.25 -2.95 -1.73
C LEU A 9 20.40 -3.47 -0.57
N THR A 10 20.89 -4.49 0.13
CA THR A 10 20.22 -5.02 1.32
C THR A 10 20.22 -4.00 2.47
N LEU A 11 21.34 -3.30 2.68
CA LEU A 11 21.49 -2.28 3.71
C LEU A 11 20.61 -1.06 3.42
N LEU A 12 20.57 -0.59 2.16
CA LEU A 12 19.59 0.41 1.70
C LEU A 12 18.14 -0.07 1.91
N GLY A 13 17.86 -1.35 1.64
CA GLY A 13 16.56 -1.96 1.90
C GLY A 13 16.18 -1.95 3.39
N TYR A 14 17.14 -2.16 4.29
CA TYR A 14 16.93 -2.08 5.74
C TYR A 14 16.76 -0.64 6.23
N VAL A 15 17.52 0.31 5.71
CA VAL A 15 17.34 1.73 6.04
C VAL A 15 15.97 2.22 5.60
N GLY A 16 15.54 1.89 4.37
CA GLY A 16 14.19 2.22 3.89
C GLY A 16 13.07 1.54 4.69
N LEU A 17 13.32 0.36 5.26
CA LEU A 17 12.40 -0.34 6.15
C LEU A 17 12.30 0.28 7.55
N ALA A 18 13.45 0.70 8.09
CA ALA A 18 13.56 1.26 9.42
C ALA A 18 13.11 2.73 9.46
N THR A 19 13.11 3.41 8.31
CA THR A 19 12.69 4.81 8.21
C THR A 19 11.17 4.90 8.31
N PRO A 20 10.62 5.62 9.30
CA PRO A 20 9.19 5.86 9.36
C PRO A 20 8.71 6.64 8.13
N ASN A 21 7.55 6.27 7.56
CA ASN A 21 7.01 6.93 6.37
C ASN A 21 6.88 8.46 6.52
N PHE A 22 6.55 8.94 7.72
CA PHE A 22 6.46 10.38 7.98
C PHE A 22 7.81 11.09 7.91
N LEU A 23 8.89 10.44 8.35
CA LEU A 23 10.25 10.98 8.26
C LEU A 23 10.70 11.01 6.81
N PHE A 24 10.39 9.96 6.06
CA PHE A 24 10.66 9.93 4.63
C PHE A 24 9.90 11.04 3.87
N ALA A 25 8.65 11.32 4.26
CA ALA A 25 7.90 12.48 3.77
C ALA A 25 8.61 13.81 4.07
N LEU A 26 9.10 14.02 5.29
CA LEU A 26 9.83 15.24 5.65
C LEU A 26 11.10 15.42 4.79
N VAL A 27 11.88 14.34 4.60
CA VAL A 27 13.10 14.37 3.79
C VAL A 27 12.78 14.70 2.33
N LEU A 28 11.77 14.05 1.75
CA LEU A 28 11.37 14.31 0.35
C LEU A 28 10.81 15.70 0.16
N MET A 29 10.01 16.20 1.12
CA MET A 29 9.47 17.55 1.08
C MET A 29 10.58 18.61 1.19
N TYR A 30 11.55 18.42 2.10
CA TYR A 30 12.71 19.29 2.20
C TYR A 30 13.55 19.28 0.92
N PHE A 31 13.83 18.09 0.38
CA PHE A 31 14.55 17.94 -0.87
C PHE A 31 13.83 18.63 -2.04
N ALA A 32 12.50 18.46 -2.12
CA ALA A 32 11.67 19.07 -3.13
C ALA A 32 11.70 20.60 -3.08
N ASN A 33 11.67 21.16 -1.87
CA ASN A 33 11.79 22.60 -1.65
C ASN A 33 13.17 23.14 -2.05
N VAL A 34 14.26 22.48 -1.62
CA VAL A 34 15.63 22.94 -1.90
C VAL A 34 16.02 22.82 -3.37
N GLN A 35 15.62 21.73 -4.04
CA GLN A 35 16.05 21.46 -5.42
C GLN A 35 15.10 22.03 -6.47
N PHE A 36 13.79 22.01 -6.21
CA PHE A 36 12.78 22.41 -7.19
C PHE A 36 12.02 23.68 -6.78
N GLY A 37 12.30 24.26 -5.61
CA GLY A 37 11.60 25.44 -5.11
C GLY A 37 10.13 25.18 -4.75
N LEU A 38 9.72 23.91 -4.63
CA LEU A 38 8.33 23.54 -4.36
C LEU A 38 7.92 24.00 -2.96
N SER A 39 6.67 24.41 -2.82
CA SER A 39 6.13 24.78 -1.52
C SER A 39 6.15 23.62 -0.52
N ILE A 40 6.27 23.96 0.76
CA ILE A 40 6.29 22.96 1.84
C ILE A 40 4.85 22.61 2.20
N GLY A 41 4.51 21.35 1.99
CA GLY A 41 3.19 20.80 2.31
C GLY A 41 2.13 21.10 1.24
N GLY A 42 0.97 20.45 1.39
CA GLY A 42 -0.11 20.48 0.42
C GLY A 42 0.16 19.67 -0.84
N ILE A 43 -0.80 19.74 -1.76
CA ILE A 43 -0.70 19.16 -3.10
C ILE A 43 -0.50 20.24 -4.18
N MET A 44 -0.32 21.50 -3.81
CA MET A 44 -0.21 22.65 -4.71
C MET A 44 0.37 23.83 -3.94
N ASP A 45 0.85 24.83 -4.67
CA ASP A 45 1.34 26.07 -4.07
C ASP A 45 0.22 26.84 -3.34
N PRO A 46 0.54 27.55 -2.23
CA PRO A 46 -0.46 28.27 -1.44
C PRO A 46 -1.27 29.30 -2.23
N GLU A 47 -0.71 29.87 -3.29
CA GLU A 47 -1.39 30.84 -4.15
C GLU A 47 -2.62 30.24 -4.85
N TYR A 48 -2.62 28.95 -5.18
CA TYR A 48 -3.73 28.29 -5.87
C TYR A 48 -4.78 27.67 -4.93
N LEU A 49 -4.56 27.75 -3.61
CA LEU A 49 -5.53 27.28 -2.62
C LEU A 49 -6.81 28.13 -2.72
N GLY A 50 -7.97 27.46 -2.77
CA GLY A 50 -9.28 28.11 -2.88
C GLY A 50 -9.59 28.76 -4.24
N GLN A 51 -8.64 28.80 -5.18
CA GLN A 51 -8.88 29.31 -6.53
C GLN A 51 -9.63 28.31 -7.42
N SER A 52 -10.31 28.81 -8.46
CA SER A 52 -10.91 27.98 -9.51
C SER A 52 -9.86 27.19 -10.29
N TRP A 53 -10.30 26.15 -11.01
CA TRP A 53 -9.41 25.33 -11.82
C TRP A 53 -8.79 26.16 -12.96
N SER A 54 -7.46 26.18 -13.01
CA SER A 54 -6.66 26.80 -14.06
C SER A 54 -5.54 25.84 -14.50
N TRP A 55 -5.00 26.05 -15.70
CA TRP A 55 -3.85 25.27 -16.17
C TRP A 55 -2.62 25.44 -15.29
N ALA A 56 -2.42 26.63 -14.71
CA ALA A 56 -1.35 26.89 -13.75
C ALA A 56 -1.54 26.08 -12.46
N LYS A 57 -2.77 26.04 -11.91
CA LYS A 57 -3.11 25.21 -10.76
C LYS A 57 -2.91 23.72 -11.05
N PHE A 58 -3.31 23.25 -12.23
CA PHE A 58 -3.09 21.86 -12.64
C PHE A 58 -1.60 21.51 -12.70
N GLY A 59 -0.78 22.40 -13.27
CA GLY A 59 0.68 22.25 -13.29
C GLY A 59 1.27 22.17 -11.89
N SER A 60 0.87 23.08 -10.99
CA SER A 60 1.28 23.07 -9.58
C SER A 60 0.87 21.77 -8.88
N VAL A 61 -0.32 21.24 -9.15
CA VAL A 61 -0.74 19.95 -8.60
C VAL A 61 0.19 18.82 -9.07
N LEU A 62 0.50 18.77 -10.36
CA LEU A 62 1.32 17.70 -10.93
C LEU A 62 2.76 17.71 -10.37
N THR A 63 3.33 18.89 -10.13
CA THR A 63 4.68 19.05 -9.57
C THR A 63 4.76 18.73 -8.07
N HIS A 64 3.66 18.80 -7.33
CA HIS A 64 3.61 18.42 -5.92
C HIS A 64 3.15 16.97 -5.71
N LEU A 65 2.40 16.37 -6.65
CA LEU A 65 1.77 15.05 -6.51
C LEU A 65 2.77 13.91 -6.31
N TRP A 66 3.97 14.00 -6.89
CA TRP A 66 4.94 12.92 -6.83
C TRP A 66 5.41 12.64 -5.38
N ILE A 67 5.44 13.64 -4.51
CA ILE A 67 5.85 13.49 -3.10
C ILE A 67 4.91 12.52 -2.35
N PRO A 68 3.59 12.79 -2.22
CA PRO A 68 2.69 11.86 -1.55
C PRO A 68 2.58 10.52 -2.31
N VAL A 69 2.67 10.50 -3.64
CA VAL A 69 2.65 9.26 -4.42
C VAL A 69 3.85 8.37 -4.07
N ILE A 70 5.06 8.94 -3.98
CA ILE A 70 6.24 8.16 -3.59
C ILE A 70 6.13 7.72 -2.14
N VAL A 71 5.83 8.60 -1.19
CA VAL A 71 5.78 8.24 0.24
C VAL A 71 4.71 7.18 0.52
N ILE A 72 3.49 7.39 0.03
CA ILE A 72 2.36 6.50 0.30
C ILE A 72 2.46 5.24 -0.56
N GLY A 73 2.77 5.38 -1.85
CA GLY A 73 2.81 4.27 -2.80
C GLY A 73 3.99 3.32 -2.54
N THR A 74 5.21 3.83 -2.39
CA THR A 74 6.39 2.96 -2.26
C THR A 74 6.40 2.17 -0.96
N SER A 75 5.91 2.75 0.14
CA SER A 75 5.90 2.08 1.44
C SER A 75 4.99 0.84 1.44
N GLY A 76 3.78 0.96 0.89
CA GLY A 76 2.87 -0.17 0.72
C GLY A 76 3.40 -1.21 -0.27
N THR A 77 3.94 -0.77 -1.41
CA THR A 77 4.48 -1.68 -2.43
C THR A 77 5.69 -2.46 -1.93
N ALA A 78 6.62 -1.84 -1.19
CA ALA A 78 7.81 -2.52 -0.67
C ALA A 78 7.46 -3.63 0.33
N ALA A 79 6.51 -3.37 1.24
CA ALA A 79 6.01 -4.38 2.17
C ALA A 79 5.33 -5.53 1.44
N MET A 80 4.54 -5.21 0.41
CA MET A 80 3.87 -6.20 -0.42
C MET A 80 4.85 -7.09 -1.18
N ILE A 81 5.85 -6.52 -1.87
CA ILE A 81 6.86 -7.28 -2.61
C ILE A 81 7.60 -8.25 -1.69
N ARG A 82 7.96 -7.83 -0.47
CA ARG A 82 8.62 -8.70 0.51
C ARG A 82 7.74 -9.87 0.93
N ARG A 83 6.47 -9.60 1.27
CA ARG A 83 5.49 -10.65 1.63
C ARG A 83 5.29 -11.63 0.47
N LEU A 84 5.08 -11.14 -0.74
CA LEU A 84 4.95 -11.96 -1.94
C LEU A 84 6.18 -12.84 -2.20
N ARG A 85 7.38 -12.28 -2.06
CA ARG A 85 8.64 -13.03 -2.24
C ARG A 85 8.80 -14.12 -1.18
N ALA A 86 8.50 -13.82 0.08
CA ALA A 86 8.56 -14.82 1.16
C ALA A 86 7.59 -15.97 0.88
N ASN A 87 6.33 -15.66 0.60
CA ASN A 87 5.31 -16.67 0.27
C ASN A 87 5.69 -17.51 -0.95
N LEU A 88 6.23 -16.87 -2.00
CA LEU A 88 6.66 -17.58 -3.19
C LEU A 88 7.82 -18.54 -2.89
N LEU A 89 8.80 -18.10 -2.08
CA LEU A 89 9.93 -18.95 -1.68
C LEU A 89 9.46 -20.17 -0.88
N ASP A 90 8.53 -19.99 0.05
CA ASP A 90 7.94 -21.09 0.83
C ASP A 90 7.16 -22.05 -0.06
N GLU A 91 6.39 -21.52 -1.01
CA GLU A 91 5.56 -22.31 -1.92
C GLU A 91 6.40 -23.16 -2.88
N LEU A 92 7.57 -22.65 -3.30
CA LEU A 92 8.51 -23.36 -4.16
C LEU A 92 9.12 -24.61 -3.52
N GLN A 93 9.15 -24.69 -2.19
CA GLN A 93 9.68 -25.84 -1.45
C GLN A 93 8.64 -26.98 -1.29
N LYS A 94 7.38 -26.77 -1.69
CA LYS A 94 6.33 -27.76 -1.50
C LYS A 94 6.45 -28.95 -2.48
N GLN A 95 6.10 -30.14 -2.00
CA GLN A 95 6.22 -31.41 -2.74
C GLN A 95 5.58 -31.39 -4.14
N TYR A 96 4.44 -30.72 -4.30
CA TYR A 96 3.77 -30.64 -5.61
C TYR A 96 4.59 -29.85 -6.65
N VAL A 97 5.37 -28.83 -6.22
CA VAL A 97 6.27 -28.06 -7.10
C VAL A 97 7.50 -28.89 -7.45
N VAL A 98 8.10 -29.56 -6.46
CA VAL A 98 9.25 -30.45 -6.66
C VAL A 98 8.90 -31.57 -7.63
N THR A 99 7.71 -32.17 -7.48
CA THR A 99 7.22 -33.24 -8.35
C THR A 99 6.96 -32.73 -9.77
N ALA A 100 6.36 -31.55 -9.93
CA ALA A 100 6.15 -30.94 -11.25
C ALA A 100 7.48 -30.61 -11.95
N ARG A 101 8.50 -30.19 -11.18
CA ARG A 101 9.86 -29.96 -11.69
C ARG A 101 10.52 -31.28 -12.15
N ALA A 102 10.41 -32.33 -11.35
CA ALA A 102 10.93 -33.66 -11.70
C ALA A 102 10.26 -34.26 -12.95
N ARG A 103 8.99 -33.90 -13.21
CA ARG A 103 8.26 -34.26 -14.43
C ARG A 103 8.64 -33.42 -15.67
N GLY A 104 9.61 -32.51 -15.58
CA GLY A 104 10.08 -31.72 -16.71
C GLY A 104 9.18 -30.56 -17.14
N VAL A 105 8.29 -30.07 -16.26
CA VAL A 105 7.44 -28.91 -16.59
C VAL A 105 8.33 -27.66 -16.80
N PRO A 106 8.17 -26.92 -17.92
CA PRO A 106 8.94 -25.70 -18.18
C PRO A 106 8.85 -24.68 -17.04
N GLN A 107 9.98 -24.07 -16.66
CA GLN A 107 10.11 -23.24 -15.46
C GLN A 107 9.08 -22.12 -15.38
N LEU A 108 8.84 -21.37 -16.46
CA LEU A 108 7.86 -20.28 -16.47
C LEU A 108 6.42 -20.77 -16.25
N ARG A 109 6.06 -21.90 -16.87
CA ARG A 109 4.74 -22.53 -16.72
C ARG A 109 4.56 -23.11 -15.32
N LEU A 110 5.62 -23.69 -14.75
CA LEU A 110 5.63 -24.20 -13.39
C LEU A 110 5.41 -23.06 -12.38
N LEU A 111 6.12 -21.94 -12.53
CA LEU A 111 6.01 -20.78 -11.62
C LEU A 111 4.63 -20.11 -11.68
N MET A 112 4.13 -19.83 -12.88
CA MET A 112 2.86 -19.10 -13.06
C MET A 112 1.65 -19.93 -12.65
N LYS A 113 1.65 -21.24 -12.91
CA LYS A 113 0.47 -22.09 -12.72
C LYS A 113 0.25 -22.51 -11.27
N TYR A 114 1.34 -22.72 -10.52
CA TYR A 114 1.24 -23.36 -9.20
C TYR A 114 1.61 -22.41 -8.04
N PRO A 115 2.88 -22.07 -7.78
CA PRO A 115 3.25 -21.31 -6.59
C PRO A 115 2.80 -19.84 -6.66
N MET A 116 2.76 -19.22 -7.83
CA MET A 116 2.35 -17.80 -7.95
C MET A 116 0.90 -17.59 -7.51
N ARG A 117 -0.02 -18.48 -7.89
CA ARG A 117 -1.44 -18.38 -7.53
C ARG A 117 -1.63 -18.40 -6.02
N MET A 118 -0.92 -19.27 -5.32
CA MET A 118 -0.99 -19.37 -3.86
C MET A 118 -0.28 -18.23 -3.15
N ALA A 119 0.88 -17.81 -3.67
CA ALA A 119 1.65 -16.70 -3.11
C ALA A 119 0.92 -15.35 -3.18
N LEU A 120 -0.04 -15.20 -4.12
CA LEU A 120 -0.88 -14.01 -4.29
C LEU A 120 -2.07 -13.94 -3.31
N ASN A 121 -2.39 -15.00 -2.56
CA ASN A 121 -3.55 -14.96 -1.65
C ASN A 121 -3.47 -13.78 -0.66
N PRO A 122 -2.34 -13.50 0.01
CA PRO A 122 -2.25 -12.33 0.90
C PRO A 122 -2.36 -10.99 0.17
N PHE A 123 -1.98 -10.92 -1.11
CA PHE A 123 -2.17 -9.72 -1.91
C PHE A 123 -3.66 -9.44 -2.15
N ILE A 124 -4.43 -10.49 -2.46
CA ILE A 124 -5.88 -10.37 -2.64
C ILE A 124 -6.57 -10.04 -1.32
N ALA A 125 -6.12 -10.64 -0.21
CA ALA A 125 -6.60 -10.29 1.13
C ALA A 125 -6.42 -8.80 1.44
N ASP A 126 -5.26 -8.24 1.08
CA ASP A 126 -4.96 -6.82 1.29
C ASP A 126 -5.80 -5.87 0.40
N ILE A 127 -6.39 -6.34 -0.71
CA ILE A 127 -7.29 -5.53 -1.55
C ILE A 127 -8.48 -5.03 -0.74
N GLY A 128 -8.94 -5.80 0.26
CA GLY A 128 -10.04 -5.39 1.11
C GLY A 128 -9.76 -4.13 1.92
N ASN A 129 -8.48 -3.81 2.17
CA ASN A 129 -8.08 -2.59 2.85
C ASN A 129 -7.95 -1.38 1.92
N LEU A 130 -8.05 -1.54 0.59
CA LEU A 130 -7.90 -0.41 -0.33
C LEU A 130 -9.01 0.62 -0.15
N LEU A 131 -10.26 0.19 -0.02
CA LEU A 131 -11.40 1.09 0.18
C LEU A 131 -11.24 1.99 1.42
N PRO A 132 -11.03 1.45 2.64
CA PRO A 132 -10.81 2.29 3.81
C PRO A 132 -9.52 3.13 3.69
N SER A 133 -8.47 2.59 3.07
CA SER A 133 -7.20 3.33 2.88
C SER A 133 -7.32 4.52 1.95
N VAL A 134 -8.21 4.48 0.94
CA VAL A 134 -8.47 5.63 0.06
C VAL A 134 -9.06 6.80 0.84
N ILE A 135 -9.90 6.52 1.84
CA ILE A 135 -10.51 7.56 2.67
C ILE A 135 -9.56 8.01 3.77
N SER A 136 -9.06 7.11 4.63
CA SER A 136 -8.21 7.56 5.74
C SER A 136 -6.83 8.03 5.29
N GLY A 137 -6.35 7.50 4.16
CA GLY A 137 -4.95 7.61 3.76
C GLY A 137 -4.01 7.11 4.86
N SER A 138 -2.72 7.43 4.70
CA SER A 138 -1.82 7.45 5.84
C SER A 138 -2.04 8.76 6.61
N ALA A 139 -2.86 8.71 7.67
CA ALA A 139 -3.23 9.91 8.43
C ALA A 139 -1.99 10.69 8.94
N ILE A 140 -0.97 9.98 9.44
CA ILE A 140 0.27 10.62 9.94
C ILE A 140 1.04 11.30 8.80
N VAL A 141 1.20 10.62 7.66
CA VAL A 141 1.89 11.22 6.50
C VAL A 141 1.09 12.39 5.95
N ALA A 142 -0.24 12.31 5.93
CA ALA A 142 -1.10 13.39 5.49
C ALA A 142 -1.02 14.62 6.40
N VAL A 143 -0.92 14.44 7.72
CA VAL A 143 -0.68 15.54 8.66
C VAL A 143 0.68 16.19 8.39
N VAL A 144 1.73 15.39 8.24
CA VAL A 144 3.09 15.88 7.99
C VAL A 144 3.23 16.62 6.66
N LEU A 145 2.58 16.12 5.62
CA LEU A 145 2.51 16.76 4.31
C LEU A 145 1.44 17.85 4.25
N SER A 146 0.75 18.19 5.33
CA SER A 146 -0.33 19.19 5.38
C SER A 146 -1.40 18.98 4.28
N LEU A 147 -1.76 17.72 4.01
CA LEU A 147 -2.75 17.36 3.01
C LEU A 147 -4.17 17.59 3.54
N GLN A 148 -5.04 18.12 2.69
CA GLN A 148 -6.47 18.30 3.02
C GLN A 148 -7.25 17.02 2.76
N THR A 149 -6.96 15.97 3.55
CA THR A 149 -7.64 14.67 3.46
C THR A 149 -8.44 14.38 4.73
N SER A 150 -9.20 13.29 4.70
CA SER A 150 -10.00 12.83 5.85
C SER A 150 -9.17 12.36 7.03
N GLY A 151 -7.89 11.98 6.83
CA GLY A 151 -7.00 11.56 7.91
C GLY A 151 -6.75 12.66 8.95
N PRO A 152 -6.23 13.84 8.54
CA PRO A 152 -6.08 15.00 9.42
C PRO A 152 -7.39 15.47 10.06
N MET A 153 -8.51 15.41 9.32
CA MET A 153 -9.83 15.75 9.87
C MET A 153 -10.25 14.81 11.00
N LEU A 154 -10.04 13.50 10.84
CA LEU A 154 -10.30 12.52 11.89
C LEU A 154 -9.38 12.75 13.11
N LEU A 155 -8.09 13.05 12.89
CA LEU A 155 -7.18 13.35 13.99
C LEU A 155 -7.63 14.59 14.77
N GLU A 156 -8.07 15.63 14.07
CA GLU A 156 -8.57 16.85 14.70
C GLU A 156 -9.84 16.58 15.49
N ALA A 157 -10.80 15.83 14.93
CA ALA A 157 -12.02 15.42 15.64
C ALA A 157 -11.71 14.63 16.92
N LEU A 158 -10.71 13.74 16.89
CA LEU A 158 -10.28 12.99 18.07
C LEU A 158 -9.62 13.89 19.12
N ARG A 159 -8.84 14.89 18.71
CA ARG A 159 -8.18 15.84 19.61
C ARG A 159 -9.16 16.82 20.24
N SER A 160 -10.13 17.30 19.47
CA SER A 160 -11.19 18.19 19.93
C SER A 160 -12.30 17.46 20.68
N GLN A 161 -12.21 16.13 20.81
CA GLN A 161 -13.23 15.27 21.40
C GLN A 161 -14.61 15.42 20.75
N ASP A 162 -14.64 15.75 19.45
CA ASP A 162 -15.85 15.72 18.65
C ASP A 162 -16.24 14.26 18.36
N GLN A 163 -16.90 13.65 19.34
CA GLN A 163 -17.34 12.25 19.32
C GLN A 163 -18.25 11.95 18.13
N TYR A 164 -19.06 12.91 17.69
CA TYR A 164 -19.97 12.74 16.58
C TYR A 164 -19.19 12.67 15.26
N LEU A 165 -18.31 13.64 15.01
CA LEU A 165 -17.51 13.65 13.79
C LEU A 165 -16.55 12.45 13.73
N ALA A 166 -15.84 12.17 14.82
CA ALA A 166 -14.95 11.01 14.91
C ALA A 166 -15.73 9.69 14.75
N GLY A 167 -16.88 9.58 15.41
CA GLY A 167 -17.76 8.42 15.31
C GLY A 167 -18.28 8.18 13.89
N SER A 168 -18.68 9.24 13.17
CA SER A 168 -19.09 9.16 11.77
C SER A 168 -17.97 8.66 10.87
N PHE A 169 -16.74 9.18 11.04
CA PHE A 169 -15.57 8.70 10.30
C PHE A 169 -15.28 7.23 10.57
N LEU A 170 -15.28 6.81 11.85
CA LEU A 170 -15.01 5.43 12.23
C LEU A 170 -16.08 4.47 11.71
N MET A 171 -17.36 4.85 11.79
CA MET A 171 -18.47 4.07 11.22
C MET A 171 -18.34 3.92 9.71
N PHE A 172 -18.04 5.02 9.00
CA PHE A 172 -17.85 5.00 7.56
C PHE A 172 -16.66 4.15 7.14
N LEU A 173 -15.52 4.28 7.85
CA LEU A 173 -14.34 3.46 7.62
C LEU A 173 -14.62 1.97 7.89
N SER A 174 -15.37 1.66 8.94
CA SER A 174 -15.79 0.30 9.27
C SER A 174 -16.66 -0.31 8.18
N LEU A 175 -17.63 0.44 7.67
CA LEU A 175 -18.48 0.01 6.56
C LEU A 175 -17.66 -0.29 5.30
N LEU A 176 -16.74 0.61 4.92
CA LEU A 176 -15.84 0.39 3.79
C LEU A 176 -14.92 -0.81 4.00
N THR A 177 -14.47 -1.04 5.23
CA THR A 177 -13.67 -2.21 5.59
C THR A 177 -14.48 -3.48 5.39
N VAL A 178 -15.73 -3.55 5.86
CA VAL A 178 -16.59 -4.73 5.67
C VAL A 178 -16.83 -4.98 4.18
N ILE A 179 -17.17 -3.95 3.41
CA ILE A 179 -17.39 -4.08 1.95
C ILE A 179 -16.11 -4.55 1.26
N GLY A 180 -14.97 -3.94 1.59
CA GLY A 180 -13.68 -4.29 1.01
C GLY A 180 -13.28 -5.72 1.33
N MET A 181 -13.40 -6.14 2.59
CA MET A 181 -13.11 -7.52 3.01
C MET A 181 -14.02 -8.52 2.31
N PHE A 182 -15.31 -8.21 2.18
CA PHE A 182 -16.25 -9.06 1.44
C PHE A 182 -15.85 -9.22 -0.04
N ILE A 183 -15.42 -8.15 -0.71
CA ILE A 183 -14.90 -8.21 -2.08
C ILE A 183 -13.63 -9.08 -2.13
N SER A 184 -12.71 -8.88 -1.19
CA SER A 184 -11.49 -9.68 -1.07
C SER A 184 -11.80 -11.17 -0.91
N ASP A 185 -12.73 -11.53 -0.03
CA ASP A 185 -13.12 -12.92 0.22
C ASP A 185 -13.74 -13.56 -1.04
N LEU A 186 -14.55 -12.80 -1.79
CA LEU A 186 -15.09 -13.27 -3.06
C LEU A 186 -13.98 -13.50 -4.11
N LEU A 187 -13.00 -12.60 -4.20
CA LEU A 187 -11.84 -12.75 -5.09
C LEU A 187 -10.98 -13.95 -4.68
N LEU A 188 -10.77 -14.17 -3.39
CA LEU A 188 -10.07 -15.34 -2.85
C LEU A 188 -10.81 -16.63 -3.18
N ALA A 189 -12.13 -16.66 -3.00
CA ALA A 189 -12.94 -17.83 -3.34
C ALA A 189 -12.94 -18.14 -4.85
N ALA A 190 -12.86 -17.12 -5.70
CA ALA A 190 -12.71 -17.28 -7.14
C ALA A 190 -11.30 -17.74 -7.54
N LEU A 191 -10.27 -17.20 -6.87
CA LEU A 191 -8.88 -17.57 -7.14
C LEU A 191 -8.52 -18.93 -6.54
N ASP A 192 -9.03 -19.38 -5.40
CA ASP A 192 -8.64 -20.66 -4.83
C ASP A 192 -9.86 -21.56 -4.55
N PRO A 193 -10.14 -22.55 -5.43
CA PRO A 193 -11.23 -23.49 -5.20
C PRO A 193 -11.00 -24.41 -3.98
N ARG A 194 -9.80 -24.43 -3.37
CA ARG A 194 -9.56 -25.15 -2.11
C ARG A 194 -10.21 -24.47 -0.92
N ILE A 195 -10.37 -23.15 -0.95
CA ILE A 195 -11.10 -22.40 0.09
C ILE A 195 -12.57 -22.84 0.13
N ARG A 196 -13.15 -23.22 -1.02
CA ARG A 196 -14.49 -23.83 -1.11
C ARG A 196 -14.59 -25.20 -0.45
N LEU A 197 -13.51 -25.99 -0.40
CA LEU A 197 -13.54 -27.37 0.08
C LEU A 197 -13.51 -27.46 1.61
N THR A 198 -12.94 -26.47 2.30
CA THR A 198 -12.86 -26.48 3.77
C THR A 198 -14.19 -26.07 4.44
N GLY A 199 -15.06 -25.33 3.75
CA GLY A 199 -16.41 -24.99 4.23
C GLY A 199 -17.45 -26.13 4.09
N GLY A 200 -17.08 -27.26 3.50
CA GLY A 200 -17.96 -28.41 3.24
C GLY A 200 -17.78 -29.61 4.18
N ALA A 201 -16.96 -29.51 5.22
CA ALA A 201 -16.68 -30.62 6.14
C ALA A 201 -17.08 -30.29 7.58
N ALA A 202 -18.39 -30.19 7.79
CA ALA A 202 -19.04 -30.55 9.05
C ALA A 202 -20.32 -31.31 8.68
N LYS A 203 -20.16 -32.61 8.39
CA LYS A 203 -21.22 -33.59 8.54
C LYS A 203 -21.04 -34.24 9.90
#